data_AF-A0A970NEA4-F1
#
_entry.id   AF-A0A970NEA4-F1
#
_cell.length_a   1.000
_cell.length_b   1.000
_cell.length_c   1.000
_cell.angle_alpha   90.00
_cell.angle_beta   90.00
_cell.angle_gamma   90.00
#
_symmetry.space_group_name_H-M   'P 1'
#
loop_
_entity.id
_entity.type
_entity.pdbx_description
1 polymer ?
#
loop_
_entity_poly.entity_id
_entity_poly.type
_entity_poly.pdbx_seq_one_letter_code
_entity_poly.pdbx_strand_id
1 'polypeptide(L)'
;MAAPLKYLDRLGMDDLGVYEEELTKYSLEKLRSIRGLKVYGAQPRVGVITFNLGDLPHALVGAVMCFEAGIGLRTACFCAQGYVRHLLGLTEKDVDPALYESNRLDKIPGMVRISLAPYNTREEIDVLVKWLKILNENKYEFRRRYSFSPQFGGYWPMGVDEKT
;
A
#
# COMPACT_ATOMS: atom_id res chain seq x y z
N MET A 1 18.32 21.34 14.79
CA MET A 1 16.90 20.98 14.55
C MET A 1 16.09 22.06 13.82
N ALA A 2 16.58 23.29 13.58
CA ALA A 2 15.79 24.36 12.91
C ALA A 2 15.91 24.43 11.38
N ALA A 3 16.85 23.72 10.75
CA ALA A 3 17.06 23.78 9.30
C ALA A 3 15.87 23.25 8.45
N PRO A 4 15.18 22.15 8.84
CA PRO A 4 14.02 21.66 8.08
C PRO A 4 12.82 22.62 8.15
N LEU A 5 12.56 23.18 9.33
CA LEU A 5 11.49 24.17 9.53
C LEU A 5 11.70 25.40 8.65
N LYS A 6 12.93 25.95 8.63
CA LYS A 6 13.28 27.09 7.76
C LYS A 6 13.20 26.78 6.26
N TYR A 7 13.37 25.52 5.87
CA TYR A 7 13.24 25.09 4.48
C TYR A 7 11.77 25.01 4.05
N LEU A 8 10.91 24.43 4.90
CA LEU A 8 9.46 24.37 4.67
C LEU A 8 8.83 25.76 4.66
N ASP A 9 9.26 26.65 5.56
CA ASP A 9 8.79 28.05 5.62
C ASP A 9 9.14 28.82 4.33
N ARG A 10 10.35 28.62 3.78
CA ARG A 10 10.78 29.22 2.50
C ARG A 10 10.01 28.70 1.29
N LEU A 11 9.52 27.46 1.33
CA LEU A 11 8.77 26.85 0.23
C LEU A 11 7.29 27.25 0.22
N GLY A 12 6.78 27.86 1.30
CA GLY A 12 5.36 28.20 1.47
C GLY A 12 4.54 26.98 1.86
N MET A 13 4.17 26.87 3.14
CA MET A 13 3.39 25.73 3.63
C MET A 13 2.00 25.66 3.01
N ASP A 14 1.39 26.80 2.69
CA ASP A 14 0.09 26.86 2.01
C ASP A 14 0.15 26.29 0.60
N ASP A 15 1.17 26.67 -0.18
CA ASP A 15 1.37 26.17 -1.56
C ASP A 15 1.63 24.65 -1.57
N LEU A 16 2.42 24.14 -0.62
CA LEU A 16 2.66 22.71 -0.46
C LEU A 16 1.36 21.96 -0.08
N GLY A 17 0.52 22.55 0.76
CA GLY A 17 -0.77 21.98 1.15
C GLY A 17 -1.74 21.87 -0.04
N VAL A 18 -1.83 22.92 -0.86
CA VAL A 18 -2.65 22.91 -2.08
C VAL A 18 -2.16 21.84 -3.06
N TYR A 19 -0.85 21.76 -3.28
CA TYR A 19 -0.27 20.75 -4.17
C TYR A 19 -0.51 19.31 -3.66
N GLU A 20 -0.35 19.05 -2.36
CA GLU A 20 -0.66 17.74 -1.78
C GLU A 20 -2.14 17.39 -1.93
N GLU A 21 -3.05 18.36 -1.73
CA GLU A 21 -4.49 18.14 -1.92
C GLU A 21 -4.82 17.79 -3.38
N GLU A 22 -4.23 18.50 -4.35
CA GLU A 22 -4.38 18.21 -5.78
C GLU A 22 -3.87 16.82 -6.15
N LEU A 23 -2.67 16.45 -5.69
CA LEU A 23 -2.12 15.11 -5.91
C LEU A 23 -2.98 14.02 -5.28
N THR A 24 -3.51 14.28 -4.10
CA THR A 24 -4.39 13.33 -3.39
C THR A 24 -5.69 13.13 -4.17
N LYS A 25 -6.30 14.20 -4.67
CA LYS A 25 -7.48 14.13 -5.54
C LYS A 25 -7.19 13.34 -6.81
N TYR A 26 -6.12 13.69 -7.53
CA TYR A 26 -5.69 13.01 -8.75
C TYR A 26 -5.48 11.50 -8.52
N SER A 27 -4.78 11.14 -7.44
CA SER A 27 -4.53 9.75 -7.06
C SER A 27 -5.82 8.98 -6.77
N LEU A 28 -6.76 9.59 -6.04
CA LEU A 28 -8.03 8.95 -5.72
C LEU A 28 -8.89 8.71 -6.97
N GLU A 29 -8.94 9.67 -7.88
CA GLU A 29 -9.65 9.52 -9.15
C GLU A 29 -9.08 8.37 -9.98
N LYS A 30 -7.74 8.32 -10.12
CA LYS A 30 -7.07 7.26 -10.86
C LYS A 30 -7.23 5.88 -10.21
N LEU A 31 -7.10 5.78 -8.89
CA LEU A 31 -7.28 4.52 -8.16
C LEU A 31 -8.72 4.00 -8.23
N ARG A 32 -9.71 4.89 -8.16
CA ARG A 32 -11.13 4.53 -8.30
C ARG A 32 -11.47 3.99 -9.69
N SER A 33 -10.70 4.37 -10.72
CA SER A 33 -10.89 3.84 -12.08
C SER A 33 -10.48 2.37 -12.22
N ILE A 34 -9.74 1.81 -11.25
CA ILE A 34 -9.25 0.42 -11.31
C ILE A 34 -10.35 -0.53 -10.84
N ARG A 35 -10.79 -1.42 -11.74
CA ARG A 35 -11.81 -2.43 -11.45
C ARG A 35 -11.36 -3.36 -10.32
N GLY A 36 -12.19 -3.55 -9.30
CA GLY A 36 -11.89 -4.46 -8.18
C GLY A 36 -10.99 -3.85 -7.10
N LEU A 37 -10.57 -2.60 -7.24
CA LEU A 37 -9.85 -1.88 -6.20
C LEU A 37 -10.85 -1.24 -5.22
N LYS A 38 -10.73 -1.58 -3.93
CA LYS A 38 -11.53 -1.00 -2.85
C LYS A 38 -10.68 0.01 -2.10
N VAL A 39 -10.99 1.30 -2.23
CA VAL A 39 -10.36 2.40 -1.48
C VAL A 39 -11.10 2.60 -0.15
N TYR A 40 -10.36 2.81 0.93
CA TYR A 40 -10.90 3.08 2.27
C TYR A 40 -10.66 4.52 2.71
N GLY A 41 -11.54 5.03 3.57
CA GLY A 41 -11.50 6.38 4.13
C GLY A 41 -12.42 7.37 3.42
N ALA A 42 -12.88 8.38 4.18
CA ALA A 42 -13.74 9.46 3.69
C ALA A 42 -12.92 10.68 3.25
N GLN A 43 -13.60 11.65 2.63
CA GLN A 43 -13.07 12.98 2.31
C GLN A 43 -13.57 14.03 3.32
N PRO A 44 -12.84 15.13 3.56
CA PRO A 44 -11.49 15.44 3.06
C PRO A 44 -10.42 14.57 3.75
N ARG A 45 -9.27 14.38 3.10
CA ARG A 45 -8.15 13.61 3.65
C ARG A 45 -6.80 14.17 3.21
N VAL A 46 -5.78 13.89 4.02
CA VAL A 46 -4.36 14.09 3.68
C VAL A 46 -3.87 13.06 2.65
N GLY A 47 -2.64 13.20 2.15
CA GLY A 47 -2.01 12.32 1.15
C GLY A 47 -1.83 10.84 1.49
N VAL A 48 -2.58 10.31 2.45
CA VAL A 48 -2.56 8.91 2.86
C VAL A 48 -3.78 8.18 2.31
N ILE A 49 -3.56 7.24 1.40
CA ILE A 49 -4.62 6.46 0.74
C ILE A 49 -4.41 4.98 1.04
N THR A 50 -5.46 4.35 1.58
CA THR A 50 -5.49 2.92 1.88
C THR A 50 -6.43 2.20 0.91
N PHE A 51 -6.02 1.03 0.43
CA PHE A 51 -6.81 0.24 -0.52
C PHE A 51 -6.50 -1.26 -0.43
N ASN A 52 -7.41 -2.07 -0.98
CA ASN A 52 -7.20 -3.48 -1.28
C ASN A 52 -7.56 -3.78 -2.74
N LEU A 53 -6.85 -4.73 -3.35
CA LEU A 53 -7.03 -5.10 -4.75
C LEU A 53 -7.68 -6.49 -4.86
N GLY A 54 -9.00 -6.52 -5.07
CA GLY A 54 -9.76 -7.74 -5.19
C GLY A 54 -9.56 -8.69 -4.01
N ASP A 55 -9.26 -9.95 -4.32
CA ASP A 55 -8.95 -11.02 -3.37
C ASP A 55 -7.45 -11.23 -3.15
N LEU A 56 -6.59 -10.32 -3.63
CA LEU A 56 -5.16 -10.44 -3.49
C LEU A 56 -4.72 -10.12 -2.04
N PRO A 57 -3.83 -10.95 -1.44
CA PRO A 57 -3.21 -10.61 -0.17
C PRO A 57 -2.46 -9.27 -0.27
N HIS A 58 -2.66 -8.39 0.71
CA HIS A 58 -1.97 -7.09 0.77
C HIS A 58 -0.45 -7.24 0.71
N ALA A 59 0.10 -8.27 1.36
CA ALA A 59 1.53 -8.59 1.36
C ALA A 59 2.05 -8.99 -0.03
N LEU A 60 1.24 -9.71 -0.82
CA LEU A 60 1.59 -10.07 -2.20
C LEU A 60 1.61 -8.82 -3.10
N VAL A 61 0.61 -7.95 -2.98
CA VAL A 61 0.56 -6.68 -3.72
C VAL A 61 1.81 -5.85 -3.41
N GLY A 62 2.19 -5.73 -2.13
CA GLY A 62 3.41 -5.03 -1.73
C GLY A 62 4.68 -5.63 -2.32
N ALA A 63 4.82 -6.96 -2.29
CA ALA A 63 5.98 -7.64 -2.86
C ALA A 63 6.09 -7.47 -4.38
N VAL A 64 5.01 -7.68 -5.13
CA VAL A 64 5.01 -7.51 -6.58
C VAL A 64 5.38 -6.07 -6.95
N MET A 65 4.80 -5.09 -6.25
CA MET A 65 5.11 -3.67 -6.48
C MET A 65 6.57 -3.33 -6.20
N CYS A 66 7.16 -3.93 -5.16
CA CYS A 66 8.57 -3.75 -4.84
C CYS A 66 9.48 -4.36 -5.92
N PHE A 67 9.30 -5.64 -6.24
CA PHE A 67 10.22 -6.38 -7.11
C PHE A 67 10.06 -6.07 -8.61
N GLU A 68 8.84 -5.83 -9.09
CA GLU A 68 8.59 -5.62 -10.53
C GLU A 68 8.52 -4.13 -10.90
N ALA A 69 7.96 -3.31 -10.02
CA ALA A 69 7.73 -1.89 -10.30
C ALA A 69 8.72 -0.95 -9.60
N GLY A 70 9.49 -1.43 -8.62
CA GLY A 70 10.36 -0.58 -7.80
C GLY A 70 9.60 0.38 -6.89
N ILE A 71 8.33 0.09 -6.56
CA ILE A 71 7.46 0.99 -5.79
C ILE A 71 7.37 0.51 -4.33
N GLY A 72 7.83 1.35 -3.41
CA GLY A 72 7.77 1.11 -1.97
C GLY A 72 6.37 1.38 -1.39
N LEU A 73 5.65 0.32 -1.03
CA LEU A 73 4.33 0.40 -0.39
C LEU A 73 4.38 -0.04 1.07
N ARG A 74 3.43 0.44 1.89
CA ARG A 74 3.20 -0.08 3.24
C ARG A 74 2.04 -1.08 3.22
N THR A 75 2.21 -2.21 3.88
CA THR A 75 1.19 -3.26 4.00
C THR A 75 0.95 -3.59 5.48
N ALA A 76 -0.04 -4.44 5.79
CA ALA A 76 -0.52 -4.78 7.14
C ALA A 76 -1.50 -3.77 7.78
N CYS A 77 -1.53 -3.71 9.13
CA CYS A 77 -2.56 -3.00 9.90
C CYS A 77 -2.19 -1.57 10.34
N PHE A 78 -1.01 -1.07 9.98
CA PHE A 78 -0.54 0.30 10.32
C PHE A 78 -0.64 0.69 11.81
N CYS A 79 -0.44 -0.26 12.73
CA CYS A 79 -0.63 -0.07 14.18
C CYS A 79 -2.07 0.30 14.59
N ALA A 80 -3.05 0.09 13.71
CA ALA A 80 -4.46 0.35 13.91
C ALA A 80 -5.28 -0.96 13.74
N GLN A 81 -4.83 -2.04 14.40
CA GLN A 81 -5.35 -3.39 14.21
C GLN A 81 -6.88 -3.47 14.38
N GLY A 82 -7.42 -2.91 15.46
CA GLY A 82 -8.87 -2.92 15.72
C GLY A 82 -9.67 -2.21 14.62
N TYR A 83 -9.20 -1.04 14.17
CA TYR A 83 -9.85 -0.27 13.12
C TYR A 83 -9.79 -0.96 11.75
N VAL A 84 -8.62 -1.48 11.38
CA VAL A 84 -8.44 -2.23 10.13
C VAL A 84 -9.32 -3.48 10.11
N ARG A 85 -9.39 -4.24 11.21
CA ARG A 85 -10.28 -5.41 11.32
C ARG A 85 -11.75 -5.03 11.14
N HIS A 86 -12.20 -3.96 11.81
CA HIS A 86 -13.56 -3.47 11.67
C HIS A 86 -13.91 -3.11 10.21
N LEU A 87 -13.01 -2.39 9.51
CA LEU A 87 -13.21 -2.03 8.10
C LEU A 87 -13.17 -3.23 7.14
N LEU A 88 -12.47 -4.30 7.52
CA LEU A 88 -12.47 -5.57 6.80
C LEU A 88 -13.68 -6.44 7.14
N GLY A 89 -14.53 -6.03 8.09
CA GLY A 89 -15.69 -6.79 8.55
C GLY A 89 -15.34 -8.01 9.42
N LEU A 90 -14.14 -8.02 10.00
CA LEU A 90 -13.64 -9.12 10.81
C LEU A 90 -14.00 -8.90 12.29
N THR A 91 -14.41 -9.98 12.95
CA THR A 91 -14.63 -10.04 14.38
C THR A 91 -13.42 -10.63 15.10
N GLU A 92 -13.38 -10.55 16.43
CA GLU A 92 -12.28 -11.14 17.22
C GLU A 92 -12.15 -12.66 17.04
N LYS A 93 -13.22 -13.34 16.61
CA LYS A 93 -13.20 -14.78 16.33
C LYS A 93 -12.54 -15.13 15.00
N ASP A 94 -12.46 -14.18 14.08
CA ASP A 94 -11.92 -14.39 12.73
C ASP A 94 -10.40 -14.23 12.68
N VAL A 95 -9.79 -13.77 13.78
CA VAL A 95 -8.37 -13.48 13.84
C VAL A 95 -7.74 -14.26 14.99
N ASP A 96 -6.96 -15.28 14.63
CA ASP A 96 -6.16 -16.02 15.59
C ASP A 96 -5.04 -15.12 16.16
N PRO A 97 -5.02 -14.85 17.48
CA PRO A 97 -3.98 -14.04 18.11
C PRO A 97 -2.57 -14.60 17.90
N ALA A 98 -2.43 -15.93 17.80
CA ALA A 98 -1.14 -16.58 17.57
C ALA A 98 -0.52 -16.20 16.21
N LEU A 99 -1.33 -15.72 15.25
CA LEU A 99 -0.80 -15.24 13.98
C LEU A 99 0.09 -14.00 14.14
N TYR A 100 -0.16 -13.14 15.13
CA TYR A 100 0.67 -11.96 15.37
C TYR A 100 2.03 -12.28 15.99
N GLU A 101 2.13 -13.42 16.66
CA GLU A 101 3.39 -13.96 17.17
C GLU A 101 4.10 -14.82 16.11
N SER A 102 3.42 -15.11 15.01
CA SER A 102 3.96 -15.86 13.87
C SER A 102 4.48 -14.92 12.79
N ASN A 103 5.49 -15.35 12.03
CA ASN A 103 5.96 -14.62 10.86
C ASN A 103 5.09 -14.88 9.60
N ARG A 104 3.76 -15.03 9.77
CA ARG A 104 2.79 -15.37 8.71
C ARG A 104 1.96 -14.15 8.28
N LEU A 105 2.65 -13.14 7.76
CA LEU A 105 2.03 -11.91 7.25
C LEU A 105 1.05 -12.15 6.08
N ASP A 106 1.14 -13.29 5.39
CA ASP A 106 0.14 -13.72 4.39
C ASP A 106 -1.23 -14.01 4.99
N LYS A 107 -1.29 -14.44 6.26
CA LYS A 107 -2.52 -14.78 6.97
C LYS A 107 -3.07 -13.63 7.82
N ILE A 108 -2.23 -12.65 8.13
CA ILE A 108 -2.65 -11.49 8.92
C ILE A 108 -3.54 -10.60 8.05
N PRO A 109 -4.79 -10.29 8.46
CA PRO A 109 -5.63 -9.38 7.71
C PRO A 109 -5.00 -7.99 7.70
N GLY A 110 -5.07 -7.31 6.55
CA GLY A 110 -4.40 -6.03 6.39
C GLY A 110 -4.83 -5.31 5.12
N MET A 111 -4.22 -4.15 4.91
CA MET A 111 -4.48 -3.31 3.74
C MET A 111 -3.17 -2.86 3.13
N VAL A 112 -3.24 -2.32 1.91
CA VAL A 112 -2.13 -1.59 1.28
C VAL A 112 -2.33 -0.09 1.51
N ARG A 113 -1.24 0.63 1.77
CA ARG A 113 -1.24 2.08 1.96
C ARG A 113 -0.15 2.73 1.13
N ILE A 114 -0.54 3.79 0.42
CA ILE A 114 0.37 4.79 -0.12
C ILE A 114 0.32 6.05 0.73
N SER A 115 1.45 6.73 0.81
CA SER A 115 1.60 8.00 1.50
C SER A 115 2.31 8.94 0.53
N LEU A 116 1.58 9.94 0.08
CA LEU A 116 2.04 10.99 -0.81
C LEU A 116 2.53 12.15 0.04
N ALA A 117 3.48 12.88 -0.51
CA ALA A 117 4.03 14.09 0.05
C ALA A 117 4.38 15.05 -1.11
N PRO A 118 4.75 16.31 -0.81
CA PRO A 118 4.99 17.31 -1.87
C PRO A 118 6.14 16.99 -2.84
N TYR A 119 6.99 16.01 -2.53
CA TYR A 119 8.04 15.56 -3.46
C TYR A 119 7.53 14.55 -4.49
N ASN A 120 6.31 14.03 -4.34
CA ASN A 120 5.75 13.10 -5.31
C ASN A 120 5.23 13.81 -6.56
N THR A 121 5.14 13.07 -7.66
CA THR A 121 4.66 13.59 -8.94
C THR A 121 3.48 12.81 -9.51
N ARG A 122 2.78 13.41 -10.47
CA ARG A 122 1.65 12.75 -11.16
C ARG A 122 2.11 11.54 -11.96
N GLU A 123 3.32 11.58 -12.50
CA GLU A 123 3.94 10.50 -13.25
C GLU A 123 4.16 9.26 -12.37
N GLU A 124 4.65 9.44 -11.14
CA GLU A 124 4.80 8.34 -10.17
C GLU A 124 3.44 7.69 -9.86
N ILE A 125 2.39 8.49 -9.72
CA ILE A 125 1.02 8.02 -9.50
C ILE A 125 0.52 7.24 -10.72
N ASP A 126 0.82 7.70 -11.94
CA ASP A 126 0.43 7.01 -13.17
C ASP A 126 1.18 5.67 -13.33
N VAL A 127 2.47 5.60 -12.94
CA VAL A 127 3.23 4.35 -12.92
C VAL A 127 2.63 3.36 -11.90
N LEU A 128 2.28 3.83 -10.70
CA LEU A 128 1.59 3.03 -9.69
C LEU A 128 0.27 2.46 -10.23
N VAL A 129 -0.56 3.31 -10.83
CA VAL A 129 -1.87 2.94 -11.38
C VAL A 129 -1.74 1.94 -12.52
N LYS A 130 -0.75 2.13 -13.40
CA LYS A 130 -0.42 1.20 -14.48
C LYS A 130 -0.09 -0.18 -13.93
N TRP A 131 0.82 -0.26 -12.95
CA TRP A 131 1.20 -1.53 -12.35
C TRP A 131 0.07 -2.20 -11.57
N LEU A 132 -0.79 -1.42 -10.91
CA LEU A 132 -1.98 -1.96 -10.24
C LEU A 132 -2.93 -2.62 -11.24
N LYS A 133 -3.10 -2.04 -12.43
CA LYS A 133 -3.89 -2.65 -13.52
C LYS A 133 -3.24 -3.93 -14.04
N ILE A 134 -1.93 -3.91 -14.32
CA ILE A 134 -1.18 -5.09 -14.76
C ILE A 134 -1.28 -6.24 -13.75
N LEU A 135 -1.13 -5.93 -12.46
CA LEU A 135 -1.26 -6.91 -11.38
C LEU A 135 -2.69 -7.49 -11.32
N ASN A 136 -3.70 -6.65 -11.48
CA ASN A 136 -5.10 -7.08 -11.44
C ASN A 136 -5.46 -8.00 -12.61
N GLU A 137 -4.96 -7.71 -13.82
CA GLU A 137 -5.16 -8.51 -15.02
C GLU A 137 -4.43 -9.86 -14.94
N ASN A 138 -3.21 -9.88 -14.38
CA ASN A 138 -2.35 -11.06 -14.33
C ASN A 138 -2.30 -11.72 -12.94
N LYS A 139 -3.34 -11.53 -12.13
CA LYS A 139 -3.39 -11.96 -10.72
C LYS A 139 -3.05 -13.44 -10.49
N TYR A 140 -3.45 -14.32 -11.41
CA TYR A 140 -3.18 -15.76 -11.32
C TYR A 140 -1.71 -16.10 -11.62
N GLU A 141 -1.06 -15.34 -12.50
CA GLU A 141 0.36 -15.53 -12.80
C GLU A 141 1.22 -15.10 -11.61
N PHE A 142 0.98 -13.91 -11.08
CA PHE A 142 1.72 -13.40 -9.92
C PHE A 142 1.53 -14.27 -8.68
N ARG A 143 0.33 -14.83 -8.47
CA ARG A 143 0.10 -15.83 -7.39
C ARG A 143 0.94 -17.09 -7.54
N ARG A 144 1.28 -17.49 -8.77
CA ARG A 144 2.17 -18.64 -9.01
C ARG A 144 3.63 -18.26 -8.91
N ARG A 145 4.00 -17.07 -9.38
CA ARG A 145 5.40 -16.60 -9.41
C ARG A 145 5.94 -16.20 -8.04
N TYR A 146 5.09 -15.98 -7.05
CA TYR A 146 5.49 -15.55 -5.71
C TYR A 146 5.13 -16.60 -4.66
N SER A 147 6.10 -16.98 -3.85
CA SER A 147 5.92 -17.85 -2.68
C SER A 147 6.11 -17.07 -1.39
N PHE A 148 5.31 -17.39 -0.37
CA PHE A 148 5.52 -16.80 0.96
C PHE A 148 6.74 -17.45 1.63
N SER A 149 7.73 -16.65 2.02
CA SER A 149 8.90 -17.10 2.79
C SER A 149 8.69 -16.75 4.27
N PRO A 150 8.49 -17.74 5.16
CA PRO A 150 8.37 -17.52 6.60
C PRO A 150 9.65 -16.97 7.24
N GLN A 151 10.80 -17.06 6.56
CA GLN A 151 12.06 -16.52 7.06
C GLN A 151 12.05 -14.98 7.04
N PHE A 152 11.52 -14.39 5.96
CA PHE A 152 11.46 -12.95 5.76
C PHE A 152 10.09 -12.34 6.08
N GLY A 153 9.09 -13.18 6.37
CA GLY A 153 7.73 -12.74 6.66
C GLY A 153 7.04 -12.11 5.46
N GLY A 154 7.36 -12.52 4.23
CA GLY A 154 6.87 -11.84 3.03
C GLY A 154 6.78 -12.74 1.82
N TYR A 155 6.20 -12.22 0.74
CA TYR A 155 6.20 -12.88 -0.56
C TYR A 155 7.50 -12.59 -1.30
N TRP A 156 8.08 -13.63 -1.89
CA TRP A 156 9.31 -13.56 -2.68
C TRP A 156 9.09 -14.18 -4.06
N PRO A 157 9.69 -13.61 -5.12
CA PRO A 157 9.66 -14.22 -6.44
C PRO A 157 10.38 -15.58 -6.42
N MET A 158 9.75 -16.60 -7.00
CA MET A 158 10.34 -17.94 -7.10
C MET A 158 11.58 -17.89 -7.99
N GLY A 159 12.69 -18.41 -7.47
CA GLY A 159 13.98 -18.48 -8.20
C GLY A 159 14.94 -17.32 -7.94
N VAL A 160 14.61 -16.39 -7.04
CA VAL A 160 15.59 -15.43 -6.51
C VAL A 160 16.22 -16.02 -5.26
N ASP A 161 17.54 -16.17 -5.26
CA ASP A 161 18.29 -16.79 -4.18
C ASP A 161 18.16 -15.95 -2.90
N GLU A 162 17.75 -16.59 -1.80
CA GLU A 162 17.42 -15.95 -0.51
C GLU A 162 18.64 -15.36 0.23
N LYS A 163 19.81 -15.30 -0.42
CA LYS A 163 21.13 -15.07 0.18
C LYS A 163 22.00 -13.98 -0.46
N THR A 164 21.45 -13.11 -1.30
CA THR A 164 22.23 -11.99 -1.87
C THR A 164 21.97 -10.69 -1.14
#